data_AF-A0A840PQ07-F1
#
_entry.id   AF-A0A840PQ07-F1
#
_cell.length_a   1.000
_cell.length_b   1.000
_cell.length_c   1.000
_cell.angle_alpha   90.00
_cell.angle_beta   90.00
_cell.angle_gamma   90.00
#
_symmetry.space_group_name_H-M   'P 1'
#
loop_
_entity.id
_entity.type
_entity.pdbx_description
1 polymer ?
#
loop_
_entity_poly.entity_id
_entity_poly.type
_entity_poly.pdbx_seq_one_letter_code
_entity_poly.pdbx_strand_id
1 'polypeptide(L)'
;MFIKVGDREYPFHRIRIELIETGIQELFRLFDKKTIRELLQHRRYEHLKEKVIKEYTELLDVPAGIAIYQMKKNHDLFYKEFLNKYGDLTYCQFIVKGNDSLLSKKGVYLVIKNDELVFAGICNNTFKLRFNQHIGNISPKSCFRDGTATHCHINANIAEHIRKSTIYFQICPLTDLKEMKRLKNWIIDRFEPQWNLRFGSDVNYSYNNK
;
A
#
# COMPACT_ATOMS: atom_id res chain seq x y z
N MET A 1 2.69 -16.72 -18.82
CA MET A 1 1.39 -16.19 -19.25
C MET A 1 1.64 -14.90 -20.00
N PHE A 2 0.85 -14.61 -21.03
CA PHE A 2 0.86 -13.28 -21.66
C PHE A 2 -0.58 -12.76 -21.68
N ILE A 3 -0.72 -11.43 -21.64
CA ILE A 3 -1.99 -10.74 -21.83
C ILE A 3 -1.94 -10.07 -23.19
N LYS A 4 -2.92 -10.35 -24.06
CA LYS A 4 -3.04 -9.72 -25.37
C LYS A 4 -4.01 -8.53 -25.31
N VAL A 5 -3.56 -7.37 -25.77
CA VAL A 5 -4.37 -6.14 -25.87
C VAL A 5 -4.24 -5.61 -27.30
N GLY A 6 -5.30 -5.80 -28.09
CA GLY A 6 -5.22 -5.61 -29.54
C GLY A 6 -4.19 -6.57 -30.14
N ASP A 7 -3.25 -6.03 -30.91
CA ASP A 7 -2.17 -6.81 -31.54
C ASP A 7 -0.91 -6.95 -30.67
N ARG A 8 -0.90 -6.35 -29.48
CA ARG A 8 0.27 -6.40 -28.57
C ARG A 8 0.13 -7.50 -27.53
N GLU A 9 1.23 -8.20 -27.31
CA GLU A 9 1.35 -9.21 -26.25
C GLU A 9 2.24 -8.70 -25.11
N TYR A 10 1.75 -8.86 -23.89
CA TYR A 10 2.42 -8.45 -22.67
C TYR A 10 2.82 -9.69 -21.86
N PRO A 11 4.11 -10.11 -21.88
CA PRO A 11 4.55 -11.27 -21.12
C PRO A 11 4.59 -10.97 -19.63
N PHE A 12 3.99 -11.87 -18.84
CA PHE A 12 3.98 -11.84 -17.39
C PHE A 12 4.80 -12.98 -16.82
N HIS A 13 5.76 -12.63 -15.97
CA HIS A 13 6.68 -13.55 -15.31
C HIS A 13 6.29 -13.73 -13.85
N ARG A 14 6.12 -14.98 -13.41
CA ARG A 14 5.80 -15.31 -12.03
C ARG A 14 7.00 -15.07 -11.11
N ILE A 15 6.73 -14.44 -9.97
CA ILE A 15 7.68 -14.13 -8.91
C ILE A 15 7.12 -14.70 -7.61
N ARG A 16 7.95 -15.46 -6.88
CA ARG A 16 7.54 -16.11 -5.64
C ARG A 16 7.72 -15.17 -4.46
N ILE A 17 6.81 -15.29 -3.49
CA ILE A 17 6.90 -14.63 -2.19
C ILE A 17 7.58 -15.60 -1.22
N GLU A 18 8.48 -15.09 -0.41
CA GLU A 18 9.04 -15.76 0.76
C GLU A 18 8.64 -14.98 2.00
N LEU A 19 7.79 -15.62 2.81
CA LEU A 19 7.24 -15.04 4.03
C LEU A 19 8.30 -15.05 5.14
N ILE A 20 8.49 -13.90 5.78
CA ILE A 20 9.44 -13.72 6.89
C ILE A 20 8.69 -13.71 8.22
N GLU A 21 7.63 -12.91 8.31
CA GLU A 21 6.87 -12.71 9.55
C GLU A 21 5.38 -12.47 9.24
N THR A 22 4.51 -12.80 10.18
CA THR A 22 3.06 -12.53 10.12
C THR A 22 2.56 -12.10 11.48
N GLY A 23 1.43 -11.39 11.52
CA GLY A 23 0.85 -10.95 12.79
C GLY A 23 1.41 -9.62 13.26
N ILE A 24 2.03 -8.86 12.37
CA ILE A 24 2.56 -7.52 12.67
C ILE A 24 1.37 -6.58 12.83
N GLN A 25 1.27 -5.91 13.98
CA GLN A 25 0.17 -5.00 14.31
C GLN A 25 0.72 -3.67 14.79
N GLU A 26 -0.14 -2.64 14.76
CA GLU A 26 0.13 -1.32 15.37
C GLU A 26 1.38 -0.62 14.82
N LEU A 27 1.76 -0.96 13.59
CA LEU A 27 3.01 -0.52 12.97
C LEU A 27 3.14 1.00 12.88
N PHE A 28 2.02 1.72 12.77
CA PHE A 28 1.97 3.18 12.80
C PHE A 28 2.61 3.77 14.07
N ARG A 29 2.62 3.04 15.20
CA ARG A 29 3.16 3.51 16.47
C ARG A 29 4.66 3.79 16.41
N LEU A 30 5.36 3.15 15.48
CA LEU A 30 6.80 3.30 15.29
C LEU A 30 7.17 4.55 14.48
N PHE A 31 6.19 5.37 14.06
CA PHE A 31 6.45 6.60 13.33
C PHE A 31 6.89 7.74 14.28
N ASP A 32 8.16 8.11 14.17
CA ASP A 32 8.84 9.06 15.06
C ASP A 32 9.32 10.33 14.33
N LYS A 33 9.10 10.44 13.02
CA LYS A 33 9.68 11.51 12.18
C LYS A 33 8.91 12.82 12.19
N LYS A 34 7.70 12.85 12.75
CA LYS A 34 6.90 14.05 12.92
C LYS A 34 6.09 14.01 14.21
N THR A 35 5.82 15.17 14.79
CA THR A 35 4.83 15.34 15.87
C THR A 35 3.40 15.49 15.31
N ILE A 36 2.39 15.48 16.19
CA ILE A 36 1.01 15.78 15.80
C ILE A 36 0.91 17.20 15.21
N ARG A 37 1.56 18.19 15.82
CA ARG A 37 1.58 19.58 15.35
C ARG A 37 2.11 19.67 13.90
N GLU A 38 3.16 18.94 13.58
CA GLU A 38 3.74 18.91 12.23
C GLU A 38 2.88 18.13 11.23
N LEU A 39 2.16 17.08 11.67
CA LEU A 39 1.18 16.40 10.81
C LEU A 39 0.03 17.33 10.43
N LEU A 40 -0.49 18.09 11.40
CA LEU A 40 -1.60 19.02 11.19
C LEU A 40 -1.32 20.07 10.12
N GLN A 41 -0.05 20.43 9.87
CA GLN A 41 0.32 21.34 8.78
C GLN A 41 0.01 20.79 7.38
N HIS A 42 -0.12 19.47 7.23
CA HIS A 42 -0.39 18.85 5.95
C HIS A 42 -1.90 18.86 5.63
N ARG A 43 -2.26 19.30 4.42
CA ARG A 43 -3.66 19.48 3.96
C ARG A 43 -4.63 18.32 4.23
N ARG A 44 -4.13 17.08 4.26
CA ARG A 44 -4.97 15.89 4.55
C ARG A 44 -5.49 15.85 5.99
N TYR A 45 -4.94 16.65 6.89
CA TYR A 45 -5.33 16.75 8.29
C TYR A 45 -6.04 18.07 8.63
N GLU A 46 -6.36 18.91 7.63
CA GLU A 46 -6.96 20.23 7.86
C GLU A 46 -8.21 20.15 8.74
N HIS A 47 -9.10 19.21 8.43
CA HIS A 47 -10.32 18.93 9.17
C HIS A 47 -10.12 18.49 10.63
N LEU A 48 -8.91 18.12 11.05
CA LEU A 48 -8.61 17.71 12.41
C LEU A 48 -8.07 18.84 13.28
N LYS A 49 -7.56 19.93 12.66
CA LYS A 49 -6.77 20.96 13.36
C LYS A 49 -7.49 21.55 14.57
N GLU A 50 -8.73 22.02 14.36
CA GLU A 50 -9.49 22.70 15.40
C GLU A 50 -9.73 21.80 16.62
N LYS A 51 -10.22 20.58 16.38
CA LYS A 51 -10.46 19.59 17.44
C LYS A 51 -9.17 19.20 18.15
N VAL A 52 -8.09 18.95 17.41
CA VAL A 52 -6.81 18.53 18.00
C VAL A 52 -6.20 19.62 18.87
N ILE A 53 -6.21 20.87 18.41
CA ILE A 53 -5.69 22.00 19.19
C ILE A 53 -6.51 22.23 20.45
N LYS A 54 -7.83 22.05 20.40
CA LYS A 54 -8.73 22.27 21.52
C LYS A 54 -8.71 21.13 22.57
N GLU A 55 -8.64 19.88 22.12
CA GLU A 55 -8.92 18.71 22.96
C GLU A 55 -7.69 17.84 23.24
N TYR A 56 -6.60 17.99 22.50
CA TYR A 56 -5.41 17.14 22.58
C TYR A 56 -4.12 17.98 22.64
N THR A 57 -4.16 19.12 23.32
CA THR A 57 -3.05 20.07 23.38
C THR A 57 -1.76 19.42 23.90
N GLU A 58 -1.89 18.52 24.87
CA GLU A 58 -0.80 17.78 25.51
C GLU A 58 -0.09 16.80 24.55
N LEU A 59 -0.75 16.41 23.46
CA LEU A 59 -0.19 15.48 22.46
C LEU A 59 0.43 16.18 21.26
N LEU A 60 0.32 17.51 21.15
CA LEU A 60 0.74 18.26 19.96
C LEU A 60 2.22 18.07 19.62
N ASP A 61 3.09 18.07 20.63
CA ASP A 61 4.54 18.00 20.45
C ASP A 61 5.13 16.61 20.73
N VAL A 62 4.27 15.61 20.90
CA VAL A 62 4.64 14.19 21.02
C VAL A 62 4.83 13.60 19.62
N PRO A 63 5.82 12.71 19.40
CA PRO A 63 5.95 11.99 18.14
C PRO A 63 4.63 11.30 17.76
N ALA A 64 4.19 11.49 16.52
CA ALA A 64 2.82 11.18 16.13
C ALA A 64 2.45 9.71 16.30
N GLY A 65 3.38 8.78 16.04
CA GLY A 65 3.16 7.35 16.30
C GLY A 65 2.85 7.06 17.77
N ILE A 66 3.58 7.70 18.68
CA ILE A 66 3.39 7.55 20.13
C ILE A 66 2.06 8.16 20.56
N ALA A 67 1.76 9.39 20.15
CA ALA A 67 0.53 10.09 20.50
C ALA A 67 -0.73 9.33 20.04
N ILE A 68 -0.75 8.87 18.79
CA ILE A 68 -1.89 8.12 18.22
C ILE A 68 -2.03 6.77 18.92
N TYR A 69 -0.92 6.12 19.27
CA TYR A 69 -0.97 4.87 20.03
C TYR A 69 -1.51 5.08 21.46
N GLN A 70 -1.18 6.19 22.11
CA GLN A 70 -1.77 6.57 23.41
C GLN A 70 -3.29 6.76 23.29
N MET A 71 -3.78 7.47 22.27
CA MET A 71 -5.23 7.59 22.00
C MET A 71 -5.88 6.21 21.86
N LYS A 72 -5.31 5.32 21.05
CA LYS A 72 -5.78 3.94 20.88
C LYS A 72 -5.82 3.17 22.21
N LYS A 73 -4.76 3.29 23.01
CA LYS A 73 -4.65 2.64 24.33
C LYS A 73 -5.68 3.15 25.34
N ASN A 74 -6.10 4.40 25.20
CA ASN A 74 -7.16 5.02 25.99
C ASN A 74 -8.57 4.76 25.41
N HIS A 75 -8.69 3.87 24.42
CA HIS A 75 -9.95 3.56 23.72
C HIS A 75 -10.61 4.75 23.03
N ASP A 76 -9.87 5.82 22.76
CA ASP A 76 -10.34 6.95 21.98
C ASP A 76 -10.30 6.61 20.49
N LEU A 77 -11.46 6.47 19.86
CA LEU A 77 -11.60 6.11 18.45
C LEU A 77 -11.11 7.20 17.48
N PHE A 78 -10.92 8.43 17.95
CA PHE A 78 -10.47 9.55 17.12
C PHE A 78 -9.08 9.32 16.51
N TYR A 79 -8.24 8.46 17.11
CA TYR A 79 -6.92 8.08 16.57
C TYR A 79 -6.99 7.61 15.11
N LYS A 80 -8.10 6.98 14.70
CA LYS A 80 -8.30 6.47 13.34
C LYS A 80 -8.32 7.57 12.29
N GLU A 81 -8.71 8.79 12.64
CA GLU A 81 -8.73 9.91 11.71
C GLU A 81 -7.34 10.32 11.22
N PHE A 82 -6.29 9.97 11.97
CA PHE A 82 -4.91 10.21 11.57
C PHE A 82 -4.34 9.13 10.63
N LEU A 83 -4.99 7.97 10.56
CA LEU A 83 -4.55 6.83 9.77
C LEU A 83 -5.32 6.77 8.46
N ASN A 84 -4.78 6.05 7.48
CA ASN A 84 -5.61 5.65 6.35
C ASN A 84 -6.45 4.43 6.73
N LYS A 85 -7.47 4.10 5.92
CA LYS A 85 -8.41 2.98 6.16
C LYS A 85 -7.72 1.63 6.43
N TYR A 86 -6.50 1.45 5.95
CA TYR A 86 -5.73 0.21 6.11
C TYR A 86 -4.57 0.35 7.08
N GLY A 87 -4.47 1.46 7.83
CA GLY A 87 -3.30 1.85 8.63
C GLY A 87 -3.19 1.22 10.02
N ASP A 88 -4.22 0.52 10.48
CA ASP A 88 -4.23 -0.24 11.74
C ASP A 88 -4.84 -1.62 11.50
N LEU A 89 -4.26 -2.36 10.56
CA LEU A 89 -4.59 -3.75 10.27
C LEU A 89 -3.46 -4.68 10.71
N THR A 90 -3.66 -5.98 10.51
CA THR A 90 -2.59 -6.97 10.65
C THR A 90 -1.83 -7.11 9.34
N TYR A 91 -0.51 -7.08 9.42
CA TYR A 91 0.40 -7.15 8.29
C TYR A 91 1.30 -8.40 8.36
N CYS A 92 2.06 -8.59 7.29
CA CYS A 92 3.12 -9.57 7.20
C CYS A 92 4.40 -8.91 6.67
N GLN A 93 5.54 -9.56 6.89
CA GLN A 93 6.78 -9.22 6.23
C GLN A 93 7.12 -10.32 5.23
N PHE A 94 7.51 -9.94 4.02
CA PHE A 94 7.96 -10.88 3.00
C PHE A 94 8.99 -10.24 2.06
N ILE A 95 9.71 -11.09 1.35
CA ILE A 95 10.53 -10.71 0.20
C ILE A 95 10.09 -11.48 -1.03
N VAL A 96 10.52 -11.01 -2.20
CA VAL A 96 10.40 -11.78 -3.43
C VAL A 96 11.74 -12.41 -3.82
N LYS A 97 11.65 -13.64 -4.34
CA LYS A 97 12.76 -14.33 -5.01
C LYS A 97 12.40 -14.61 -6.46
N GLY A 98 13.42 -14.58 -7.32
CA GLY A 98 13.26 -14.81 -8.75
C GLY A 98 14.45 -14.29 -9.54
N ASN A 99 14.24 -14.06 -10.83
CA ASN A 99 15.26 -13.52 -11.72
C ASN A 99 15.54 -12.04 -11.38
N ASP A 100 16.73 -11.76 -10.83
CA ASP A 100 17.14 -10.40 -10.44
C ASP A 100 17.18 -9.42 -11.63
N SER A 101 17.45 -9.89 -12.85
CA SER A 101 17.38 -9.06 -14.07
C SER A 101 15.96 -8.60 -14.39
N LEU A 102 14.94 -9.39 -14.03
CA LEU A 102 13.54 -8.96 -14.14
C LEU A 102 13.13 -8.08 -12.97
N LEU A 103 13.57 -8.41 -11.75
CA LEU A 103 13.22 -7.67 -10.54
C LEU A 103 13.82 -6.26 -10.48
N SER A 104 14.93 -6.02 -11.19
CA SER A 104 15.54 -4.69 -11.34
C SER A 104 14.78 -3.78 -12.31
N LYS A 105 13.81 -4.30 -13.07
CA LYS A 105 13.02 -3.52 -14.03
C LYS A 105 11.82 -2.85 -13.38
N LYS A 106 11.26 -1.88 -14.11
CA LYS A 106 9.97 -1.24 -13.84
C LYS A 106 8.89 -1.82 -14.75
N GLY A 107 7.61 -1.53 -14.50
CA GLY A 107 6.51 -2.03 -15.33
C GLY A 107 5.19 -2.24 -14.58
N VAL A 108 4.38 -3.17 -15.07
CA VAL A 108 3.09 -3.55 -14.46
C VAL A 108 3.29 -4.81 -13.62
N TYR A 109 2.63 -4.89 -12.47
CA TYR A 109 2.59 -6.10 -11.66
C TYR A 109 1.16 -6.49 -11.30
N LEU A 110 0.97 -7.79 -11.10
CA LEU A 110 -0.27 -8.40 -10.65
C LEU A 110 -0.03 -9.12 -9.33
N VAL A 111 -1.07 -9.19 -8.50
CA VAL A 111 -1.15 -10.15 -7.40
C VAL A 111 -2.12 -11.23 -7.81
N ILE A 112 -1.67 -12.49 -7.70
CA ILE A 112 -2.48 -13.67 -8.00
C ILE A 112 -2.75 -14.41 -6.69
N LYS A 113 -4.00 -14.77 -6.43
CA LYS A 113 -4.46 -15.58 -5.28
C LYS A 113 -5.23 -16.77 -5.81
N ASN A 114 -4.77 -18.00 -5.55
CA ASN A 114 -5.39 -19.24 -6.06
C ASN A 114 -5.70 -19.18 -7.56
N ASP A 115 -4.70 -18.77 -8.34
CA ASP A 115 -4.77 -18.59 -9.80
C ASP A 115 -5.73 -17.48 -10.30
N GLU A 116 -6.35 -16.72 -9.40
CA GLU A 116 -7.16 -15.54 -9.72
C GLU A 116 -6.35 -14.23 -9.63
N LEU A 117 -6.52 -13.35 -10.62
CA LEU A 117 -5.96 -12.00 -10.58
C LEU A 117 -6.76 -11.15 -9.60
N VAL A 118 -6.15 -10.81 -8.46
CA VAL A 118 -6.81 -10.03 -7.39
C VAL A 118 -6.38 -8.58 -7.35
N PHE A 119 -5.20 -8.24 -7.88
CA PHE A 119 -4.72 -6.86 -7.96
C PHE A 119 -3.87 -6.61 -9.21
N ALA A 120 -3.93 -5.39 -9.75
CA ALA A 120 -3.06 -4.86 -10.79
C ALA A 120 -2.52 -3.47 -10.41
N GLY A 121 -1.20 -3.27 -10.54
CA GLY A 121 -0.53 -2.02 -10.20
C GLY A 121 0.64 -1.69 -11.11
N ILE A 122 1.11 -0.45 -11.01
CA ILE A 122 2.29 0.04 -11.74
C ILE A 122 3.45 0.21 -10.77
N CYS A 123 4.63 -0.17 -11.21
CA CYS A 123 5.90 0.11 -10.58
C CYS A 123 6.73 1.00 -11.50
N ASN A 124 6.96 2.27 -11.12
CA ASN A 124 7.81 3.21 -11.88
C ASN A 124 9.27 3.26 -11.38
N ASN A 125 9.64 2.33 -10.52
CA ASN A 125 11.02 2.06 -10.09
C ASN A 125 11.24 0.54 -10.20
N THR A 126 12.14 -0.08 -9.45
CA THR A 126 12.36 -1.52 -9.54
C THR A 126 11.24 -2.32 -8.85
N PHE A 127 10.87 -3.47 -9.44
CA PHE A 127 9.96 -4.43 -8.80
C PHE A 127 10.53 -4.91 -7.45
N LYS A 128 11.85 -5.14 -7.36
CA LYS A 128 12.52 -5.51 -6.11
C LYS A 128 12.25 -4.51 -4.99
N LEU A 129 12.41 -3.22 -5.29
CA LEU A 129 12.14 -2.15 -4.32
C LEU A 129 10.66 -2.11 -3.93
N ARG A 130 9.76 -2.16 -4.92
CA ARG A 130 8.30 -2.16 -4.68
C ARG A 130 7.86 -3.31 -3.79
N PHE A 131 8.37 -4.51 -4.03
CA PHE A 131 7.93 -5.68 -3.29
C PHE A 131 8.65 -5.82 -1.95
N ASN A 132 9.96 -5.62 -1.87
CA ASN A 132 10.69 -5.91 -0.63
C ASN A 132 10.67 -4.76 0.38
N GLN A 133 10.65 -3.50 -0.09
CA GLN A 133 10.75 -2.34 0.80
C GLN A 133 9.45 -1.57 0.99
N HIS A 134 8.47 -1.75 0.09
CA HIS A 134 7.23 -0.98 0.16
C HIS A 134 6.02 -1.82 0.51
N ILE A 135 5.80 -2.95 -0.17
CA ILE A 135 4.64 -3.81 0.09
C ILE A 135 5.01 -4.89 1.12
N GLY A 136 6.13 -5.58 0.95
CA GLY A 136 6.57 -6.68 1.80
C GLY A 136 7.25 -6.25 3.09
N ASN A 137 7.51 -4.96 3.27
CA ASN A 137 7.93 -4.39 4.54
C ASN A 137 7.27 -3.01 4.67
N ILE A 138 6.11 -2.96 5.33
CA ILE A 138 5.35 -1.71 5.45
C ILE A 138 6.15 -0.72 6.28
N SER A 139 6.26 0.53 5.81
CA SER A 139 6.82 1.60 6.63
C SER A 139 5.75 2.14 7.59
N PRO A 140 6.09 2.55 8.82
CA PRO A 140 5.14 3.20 9.73
C PRO A 140 4.42 4.38 9.09
N LYS A 141 5.14 5.19 8.29
CA LYS A 141 4.56 6.33 7.55
C LYS A 141 3.46 5.91 6.57
N SER A 142 3.56 4.72 5.96
CA SER A 142 2.53 4.23 5.02
C SER A 142 1.17 4.05 5.67
N CYS A 143 1.09 3.91 6.99
CA CYS A 143 -0.14 3.71 7.75
C CYS A 143 -0.94 5.01 7.97
N PHE A 144 -0.29 6.17 7.84
CA PHE A 144 -0.91 7.47 8.10
C PHE A 144 -1.82 7.92 6.94
N ARG A 145 -2.72 8.87 7.19
CA ARG A 145 -3.67 9.41 6.19
C ARG A 145 -2.98 10.05 5.00
N ASP A 146 -1.82 10.65 5.22
CA ASP A 146 -0.92 11.19 4.19
C ASP A 146 0.16 10.20 3.70
N GLY A 147 0.08 8.94 4.12
CA GLY A 147 0.91 7.84 3.66
C GLY A 147 0.44 7.20 2.34
N THR A 148 1.01 6.03 2.05
CA THR A 148 0.67 5.21 0.86
C THR A 148 -0.23 4.04 1.24
N ALA A 149 -1.54 4.29 1.27
CA ALA A 149 -2.54 3.30 1.67
C ALA A 149 -2.52 2.02 0.82
N THR A 150 -2.15 2.11 -0.46
CA THR A 150 -2.03 0.93 -1.34
C THR A 150 -1.01 -0.09 -0.82
N HIS A 151 0.07 0.35 -0.15
CA HIS A 151 1.03 -0.58 0.44
C HIS A 151 0.37 -1.38 1.56
N CYS A 152 -0.27 -0.68 2.51
CA CYS A 152 -0.98 -1.30 3.63
C CYS A 152 -2.12 -2.20 3.14
N HIS A 153 -2.91 -1.75 2.17
CA HIS A 153 -4.01 -2.51 1.58
C HIS A 153 -3.57 -3.86 1.01
N ILE A 154 -2.57 -3.85 0.12
CA ILE A 154 -2.08 -5.08 -0.52
C ILE A 154 -1.44 -6.00 0.53
N ASN A 155 -0.61 -5.45 1.43
CA ASN A 155 0.04 -6.28 2.44
C ASN A 155 -0.95 -6.89 3.41
N ALA A 156 -1.91 -6.13 3.93
CA ALA A 156 -2.93 -6.66 4.85
C ALA A 156 -3.74 -7.79 4.21
N ASN A 157 -4.12 -7.62 2.94
CA ASN A 157 -4.78 -8.69 2.17
C ASN A 157 -3.89 -9.94 2.00
N ILE A 158 -2.58 -9.76 1.74
CA ILE A 158 -1.63 -10.89 1.71
C ILE A 158 -1.56 -11.55 3.10
N ALA A 159 -1.39 -10.77 4.17
CA ALA A 159 -1.25 -11.27 5.53
C ALA A 159 -2.46 -12.12 5.97
N GLU A 160 -3.66 -11.70 5.59
CA GLU A 160 -4.91 -12.41 5.87
C GLU A 160 -5.00 -13.77 5.16
N HIS A 161 -4.50 -13.86 3.92
CA HIS A 161 -4.76 -15.00 3.04
C HIS A 161 -3.55 -15.95 2.86
N ILE A 162 -2.31 -15.49 3.11
CA ILE A 162 -1.07 -16.20 2.73
C ILE A 162 -0.94 -17.60 3.38
N ARG A 163 -1.57 -17.83 4.53
CA ARG A 163 -1.56 -19.15 5.21
C ARG A 163 -2.56 -20.16 4.65
N LYS A 164 -3.56 -19.70 3.89
CA LYS A 164 -4.70 -20.51 3.41
C LYS A 164 -4.82 -20.52 1.89
N SER A 165 -3.97 -19.79 1.18
CA SER A 165 -4.07 -19.57 -0.25
C SER A 165 -2.69 -19.48 -0.88
N THR A 166 -2.58 -19.91 -2.14
CA THR A 166 -1.37 -19.68 -2.92
C THR A 166 -1.37 -18.23 -3.40
N ILE A 167 -0.38 -17.45 -2.99
CA ILE A 167 -0.24 -16.05 -3.42
C ILE A 167 1.12 -15.83 -4.06
N TYR A 168 1.14 -15.15 -5.19
CA TYR A 168 2.38 -14.78 -5.87
C TYR A 168 2.20 -13.50 -6.69
N PHE A 169 3.32 -12.90 -7.10
CA PHE A 169 3.30 -11.78 -8.03
C PHE A 169 3.51 -12.27 -9.45
N GLN A 170 2.94 -11.55 -10.41
CA GLN A 170 3.41 -11.60 -11.79
C GLN A 170 3.88 -10.21 -12.22
N ILE A 171 4.96 -10.13 -12.98
CA ILE A 171 5.52 -8.87 -13.46
C ILE A 171 5.63 -8.84 -14.98
N CYS A 172 5.30 -7.70 -15.56
CA CYS A 172 5.50 -7.39 -16.97
C CYS A 172 6.41 -6.16 -17.07
N PRO A 173 7.70 -6.36 -17.36
CA PRO A 173 8.63 -5.25 -17.53
C PRO A 173 8.23 -4.34 -18.69
N LEU A 174 8.14 -3.05 -18.42
CA LEU A 174 7.83 -2.00 -19.40
C LEU A 174 8.66 -0.76 -19.07
N THR A 175 8.88 0.12 -20.03
CA THR A 175 9.66 1.36 -19.82
C THR A 175 8.81 2.62 -19.92
N ASP A 176 7.76 2.61 -20.75
CA ASP A 176 6.87 3.75 -20.96
C ASP A 176 5.73 3.80 -19.92
N LEU A 177 5.63 4.93 -19.23
CA LEU A 177 4.64 5.11 -18.16
C LEU A 177 3.20 5.20 -18.71
N LYS A 178 3.02 5.75 -19.92
CA LYS A 178 1.69 5.84 -20.54
C LYS A 178 1.18 4.44 -20.89
N GLU A 179 2.04 3.59 -21.44
CA GLU A 179 1.75 2.19 -21.73
C GLU A 179 1.46 1.39 -20.45
N MET A 180 2.23 1.57 -19.39
CA MET A 180 1.93 0.94 -18.09
C MET A 180 0.54 1.34 -17.58
N LYS A 181 0.17 2.63 -17.68
CA LYS A 181 -1.16 3.13 -17.29
C LYS A 181 -2.25 2.50 -18.15
N ARG A 182 -2.05 2.46 -19.47
CA ARG A 182 -2.98 1.83 -20.42
C ARG A 182 -3.19 0.35 -20.11
N LEU A 183 -2.11 -0.43 -19.97
CA LEU A 183 -2.19 -1.85 -19.67
C LEU A 183 -2.84 -2.10 -18.31
N LYS A 184 -2.44 -1.38 -17.26
CA LYS A 184 -3.03 -1.52 -15.92
C LYS A 184 -4.52 -1.20 -15.92
N ASN A 185 -4.95 -0.13 -16.58
CA ASN A 185 -6.37 0.21 -16.68
C ASN A 185 -7.13 -0.86 -17.45
N TRP A 186 -6.63 -1.29 -18.62
CA TRP A 186 -7.26 -2.36 -19.39
C TRP A 186 -7.45 -3.65 -18.58
N ILE A 187 -6.44 -4.04 -17.78
CA ILE A 187 -6.52 -5.21 -16.89
C ILE A 187 -7.61 -5.01 -15.81
N ILE A 188 -7.68 -3.82 -15.20
CA ILE A 188 -8.69 -3.54 -14.17
C ILE A 188 -10.10 -3.53 -14.75
N ASP A 189 -10.28 -2.95 -15.94
CA ASP A 189 -11.57 -2.85 -16.62
C ASP A 189 -12.02 -4.23 -17.11
N ARG A 190 -11.09 -5.07 -17.59
CA ARG A 190 -11.38 -6.40 -18.13
C ARG A 190 -11.64 -7.45 -17.05
N PHE A 191 -10.86 -7.45 -15.98
CA PHE A 191 -10.86 -8.54 -14.99
C PHE A 191 -11.46 -8.16 -13.63
N GLU A 192 -11.76 -6.87 -13.43
CA GLU A 192 -12.40 -6.37 -12.21
C GLU A 192 -11.76 -6.85 -10.89
N PRO A 193 -10.43 -6.70 -10.70
CA PRO A 193 -9.72 -7.40 -9.63
C PRO A 193 -10.21 -6.97 -8.25
N GLN A 194 -10.56 -7.93 -7.39
CA GLN A 194 -11.20 -7.71 -6.09
C GLN A 194 -10.45 -6.75 -5.15
N TRP A 195 -9.12 -6.66 -5.24
CA TRP A 195 -8.29 -5.77 -4.41
C TRP A 195 -7.98 -4.43 -5.10
N ASN A 196 -8.35 -4.22 -6.35
CA ASN A 196 -8.30 -2.89 -6.95
C ASN A 196 -9.51 -2.08 -6.49
N LEU A 197 -9.27 -1.05 -5.68
CA LEU A 197 -10.32 -0.10 -5.30
C LEU A 197 -10.79 0.64 -6.57
N ARG A 198 -12.07 0.47 -6.91
CA ARG A 198 -12.72 1.24 -7.96
C ARG A 198 -13.09 2.61 -7.41
N PHE A 199 -12.89 3.66 -8.21
CA PHE A 199 -13.42 4.99 -7.90
C PHE A 199 -14.94 4.87 -7.76
N GLY A 200 -15.44 5.06 -6.54
CA GLY A 200 -16.85 4.86 -6.19
C GLY A 200 -17.11 4.55 -4.71
N SER A 201 -16.10 4.18 -3.93
CA SER A 201 -16.19 4.07 -2.47
C SER A 201 -15.01 4.77 -1.79
N ASP A 202 -15.17 6.08 -1.65
CA ASP A 202 -14.45 7.03 -0.80
C ASP A 202 -12.91 7.12 -0.85
N VAL A 203 -12.48 8.39 -0.94
CA VAL A 203 -11.11 8.94 -0.83
C VAL A 203 -10.37 9.14 -2.16
N ASN A 204 -10.47 10.38 -2.65
CA ASN A 204 -9.64 10.99 -3.69
C ASN A 204 -8.14 10.88 -3.35
N TYR A 205 -7.47 9.87 -3.89
CA TYR A 205 -6.01 9.91 -4.04
C TYR A 205 -5.67 10.81 -5.24
N SER A 206 -5.43 12.09 -4.96
CA SER A 206 -4.83 13.00 -5.93
C SER A 206 -3.44 12.46 -6.32
N TYR A 207 -3.34 11.84 -7.48
CA TYR A 207 -2.06 11.74 -8.17
C TYR A 207 -1.69 13.17 -8.59
N ASN A 208 -0.77 13.79 -7.86
CA ASN A 208 -0.11 14.99 -8.34
C ASN A 208 0.66 14.61 -9.61
N ASN A 209 0.12 14.97 -10.77
CA ASN A 209 0.93 15.18 -11.96
C ASN A 209 1.71 16.48 -11.70
N LYS A 210 2.98 16.34 -11.33
CA LYS A 210 4.02 17.31 -11.68
C LYS A 210 5.00 16.57 -12.57
#